data_AF-A0A7S1R6J9-F1
#
_entry.id   AF-A0A7S1R6J9-F1
#
_cell.length_a   1.000
_cell.length_b   1.000
_cell.length_c   1.000
_cell.angle_alpha   90.00
_cell.angle_beta   90.00
_cell.angle_gamma   90.00
#
_symmetry.space_group_name_H-M   'P 1'
#
loop_
_entity.id
_entity.type
_entity.pdbx_description
1 polymer ?
#
loop_
_entity_poly.entity_id
_entity_poly.type
_entity_poly.pdbx_seq_one_letter_code
_entity_poly.pdbx_strand_id
1 'polypeptide(L)'
;GVCPVTKRLAAGDASLRRELAYNCCLVTSSFVWTIRNFEREPRSSRVFVARGLRWKLTVGKPNPEGRCSVYLHDAGDHGKRAKFKLTLFNADEARSKVSVVGGWGKEKFQSDNLGISGFIPAGDLRGLGFLVNG
;
A
#
# COMPACT_ATOMS: atom_id res chain seq x y z
N GLY A 1 13.15 -2.01 15.66
CA GLY A 1 14.07 -3.14 15.84
C GLY A 1 14.70 -3.49 14.51
N VAL A 2 16.02 -3.66 14.46
CA VAL A 2 16.74 -4.04 13.23
C VAL A 2 16.54 -5.53 12.98
N CYS A 3 16.31 -5.93 11.74
CA CYS A 3 16.14 -7.34 11.37
C CYS A 3 17.46 -8.11 11.63
N PRO A 4 17.48 -9.30 12.27
CA PRO A 4 18.72 -9.91 12.78
C PRO A 4 19.77 -10.35 11.75
N VAL A 5 19.50 -10.23 10.45
CA VAL A 5 20.23 -10.93 9.38
C VAL A 5 21.30 -10.06 8.69
N THR A 6 21.61 -8.87 9.20
CA THR A 6 22.58 -7.93 8.60
C THR A 6 24.06 -8.33 8.74
N LYS A 7 24.38 -9.49 9.34
CA LYS A 7 25.77 -9.91 9.61
C LYS A 7 26.41 -10.91 8.62
N ARG A 8 25.76 -11.23 7.50
CA ARG A 8 26.35 -12.02 6.40
C ARG A 8 26.16 -11.35 5.04
N LEU A 9 27.02 -10.36 4.76
CA LEU A 9 27.17 -9.75 3.44
C LEU A 9 28.50 -10.18 2.81
N ALA A 10 28.46 -11.25 2.02
CA ALA A 10 29.49 -11.59 1.05
C ALA A 10 28.84 -12.27 -0.17
N ALA A 11 29.02 -11.65 -1.34
CA ALA A 11 28.78 -12.15 -2.70
C ALA A 11 27.41 -12.77 -3.10
N GLY A 12 26.86 -12.23 -4.18
CA GLY A 12 26.34 -13.05 -5.30
C GLY A 12 24.90 -13.54 -5.27
N ASP A 13 24.42 -14.15 -4.18
CA ASP A 13 23.30 -15.09 -4.33
C ASP A 13 21.90 -14.43 -4.44
N ALA A 14 21.32 -14.55 -5.64
CA ALA A 14 19.95 -14.12 -5.94
C ALA A 14 18.87 -14.97 -5.25
N SER A 15 19.18 -16.22 -4.87
CA SER A 15 18.32 -17.07 -4.04
C SER A 15 18.19 -16.47 -2.65
N LEU A 16 19.32 -16.23 -1.98
CA LEU A 16 19.38 -15.65 -0.64
C LEU A 16 18.70 -14.27 -0.58
N ARG A 17 18.84 -13.45 -1.64
CA ARG A 17 18.11 -12.17 -1.76
C ARG A 17 16.59 -12.34 -1.86
N ARG A 18 16.09 -13.35 -2.58
CA ARG A 18 14.65 -13.66 -2.65
C ARG A 18 14.14 -14.19 -1.31
N GLU A 19 14.90 -15.07 -0.67
CA GLU A 19 14.56 -15.65 0.63
C GLU A 19 14.55 -14.59 1.74
N LEU A 20 15.54 -13.70 1.78
CA LEU A 20 15.57 -12.54 2.68
C LEU A 20 14.42 -11.56 2.39
N ALA A 21 14.11 -11.29 1.12
CA ALA A 21 12.95 -10.46 0.78
C ALA A 21 11.63 -11.13 1.23
N TYR A 22 11.48 -12.43 1.01
CA TYR A 22 10.31 -13.21 1.43
C TYR A 22 10.16 -13.22 2.94
N ASN A 23 11.22 -13.60 3.69
CA ASN A 23 11.23 -13.64 5.14
C ASN A 23 11.02 -12.24 5.77
N CYS A 24 11.59 -11.18 5.19
CA CYS A 24 11.24 -9.81 5.58
C CYS A 24 9.75 -9.53 5.39
N CYS A 25 9.14 -9.93 4.26
CA CYS A 25 7.71 -9.72 4.01
C CYS A 25 6.79 -10.60 4.90
N LEU A 26 7.26 -11.75 5.40
CA LEU A 26 6.52 -12.52 6.41
C LEU A 26 6.36 -11.73 7.71
N VAL A 27 7.39 -10.99 8.12
CA VAL A 27 7.46 -10.28 9.41
C VAL A 27 7.01 -8.81 9.32
N THR A 28 7.13 -8.15 8.17
CA THR A 28 6.68 -6.76 8.02
C THR A 28 5.16 -6.64 8.06
N SER A 29 4.68 -5.53 8.64
CA SER A 29 3.27 -5.14 8.68
C SER A 29 2.99 -3.85 7.92
N SER A 30 3.94 -3.40 7.10
CA SER A 30 3.92 -2.15 6.37
C SER A 30 4.43 -2.33 4.93
N PHE A 31 3.80 -1.61 4.01
CA PHE A 31 4.20 -1.52 2.61
C PHE A 31 4.15 -0.04 2.21
N VAL A 32 5.22 0.46 1.61
CA VAL A 32 5.34 1.84 1.12
C VAL A 32 5.49 1.78 -0.40
N TRP A 33 4.75 2.63 -1.10
CA TRP A 33 4.72 2.65 -2.55
C TRP A 33 4.69 4.08 -3.07
N THR A 34 5.74 4.47 -3.79
CA THR A 34 5.77 5.70 -4.58
C THR A 34 5.15 5.42 -5.95
N ILE A 35 4.12 6.18 -6.30
CA ILE A 35 3.55 6.17 -7.64
C ILE A 35 4.28 7.22 -8.47
N ARG A 36 4.62 6.89 -9.73
CA ARG A 36 5.18 7.82 -10.73
C ARG A 36 4.22 7.91 -11.91
N ASN A 37 4.15 9.06 -12.57
CA ASN A 37 3.21 9.31 -13.67
C ASN A 37 1.77 8.99 -13.23
N PHE A 38 1.34 9.54 -12.09
CA PHE A 38 0.05 9.29 -11.45
C PHE A 38 -1.12 9.69 -12.36
N GLU A 39 -0.98 10.79 -13.10
CA GLU A 39 -2.07 11.44 -13.84
C GLU A 39 -2.61 10.63 -15.02
N ARG A 40 -1.88 9.62 -15.50
CA ARG A 40 -2.24 8.91 -16.74
C ARG A 40 -3.34 7.86 -16.55
N GLU A 41 -3.28 7.03 -15.51
CA GLU A 41 -4.11 5.82 -15.36
C GLU A 41 -4.35 5.45 -13.89
N PRO A 42 -5.45 4.74 -13.56
CA PRO A 42 -5.57 4.05 -12.27
C PRO A 42 -4.36 3.14 -12.08
N ARG A 43 -3.73 3.18 -10.90
CA ARG A 43 -2.49 2.42 -10.65
C ARG A 43 -2.75 1.31 -9.66
N SER A 44 -2.30 0.11 -10.00
CA SER A 44 -2.12 -0.97 -9.01
C SER A 44 -0.65 -1.09 -8.62
N SER A 45 -0.40 -1.43 -7.36
CA SER A 45 0.91 -1.85 -6.90
C SER A 45 1.24 -3.26 -7.43
N ARG A 46 2.53 -3.63 -7.33
CA ARG A 46 2.91 -5.05 -7.28
C ARG A 46 2.21 -5.74 -6.11
N VAL A 47 2.05 -7.06 -6.19
CA VAL A 47 1.68 -7.86 -5.01
C VAL A 47 2.80 -7.74 -3.97
N PHE A 48 2.43 -7.56 -2.72
CA PHE A 48 3.32 -7.58 -1.57
C PHE A 48 2.83 -8.59 -0.53
N VAL A 49 3.72 -9.07 0.31
CA VAL A 49 3.34 -9.89 1.47
C VAL A 49 3.48 -9.03 2.72
N ALA A 50 2.49 -9.11 3.61
CA ALA A 50 2.51 -8.47 4.92
C ALA A 50 1.81 -9.40 5.92
N ARG A 51 2.47 -9.68 7.06
CA ARG A 51 2.04 -10.69 8.04
C ARG A 51 1.74 -12.07 7.41
N GLY A 52 2.58 -12.49 6.45
CA GLY A 52 2.41 -13.76 5.72
C GLY A 52 1.25 -13.81 4.72
N LEU A 53 0.45 -12.75 4.60
CA LEU A 53 -0.69 -12.68 3.67
C LEU A 53 -0.34 -11.87 2.42
N ARG A 54 -0.85 -12.27 1.25
CA ARG A 54 -0.61 -11.63 -0.05
C ARG A 54 -1.63 -10.54 -0.32
N TRP A 55 -1.16 -9.32 -0.54
CA TRP A 55 -1.97 -8.13 -0.75
C TRP A 55 -1.58 -7.37 -2.01
N LYS A 56 -2.50 -6.53 -2.50
CA LYS A 56 -2.27 -5.59 -3.60
C LYS A 56 -2.97 -4.27 -3.27
N LEU A 57 -2.35 -3.12 -3.55
CA LEU A 57 -3.02 -1.82 -3.46
C LEU A 57 -3.43 -1.36 -4.86
N THR A 58 -4.53 -0.61 -4.95
CA THR A 58 -4.93 0.13 -6.15
C THR A 58 -5.36 1.54 -5.76
N VAL A 59 -4.84 2.55 -6.47
CA VAL A 59 -5.34 3.93 -6.39
C VAL A 59 -6.14 4.21 -7.66
N GLY A 60 -7.43 4.53 -7.47
CA GLY A 60 -8.32 4.92 -8.53
C GLY A 60 -8.01 6.32 -9.06
N LYS A 61 -8.40 6.58 -10.31
CA LYS A 61 -8.52 7.95 -10.82
C LYS A 61 -9.51 8.76 -9.96
N PRO A 62 -9.49 10.10 -10.04
CA PRO A 62 -10.56 10.93 -9.51
C PRO A 62 -11.92 10.43 -10.01
N ASN A 63 -12.89 10.28 -9.11
CA ASN A 63 -14.29 10.05 -9.46
C ASN A 63 -14.90 11.34 -10.10
N PRO A 64 -16.16 11.34 -10.55
CA PRO A 64 -16.81 12.53 -11.10
C PRO A 64 -16.85 13.74 -10.13
N GLU A 65 -16.72 13.51 -8.83
CA GLU A 65 -16.62 14.55 -7.78
C GLU A 65 -15.17 15.06 -7.59
N GLY A 66 -14.23 14.62 -8.43
CA GLY A 66 -12.82 15.01 -8.37
C GLY A 66 -12.04 14.36 -7.21
N ARG A 67 -12.48 13.22 -6.67
CA ARG A 67 -11.85 12.56 -5.50
C ARG A 67 -11.21 11.22 -5.85
N CYS A 68 -9.94 11.04 -5.47
CA CYS A 68 -9.22 9.78 -5.64
C CYS A 68 -9.58 8.79 -4.53
N SER A 69 -9.77 7.52 -4.89
CA SER A 69 -10.06 6.42 -3.97
C SER A 69 -8.86 5.48 -3.84
N VAL A 70 -8.68 4.87 -2.66
CA VAL A 70 -7.59 3.91 -2.41
C VAL A 70 -8.16 2.60 -1.92
N TYR A 71 -7.76 1.50 -2.56
CA TYR A 71 -8.21 0.16 -2.26
C TYR A 71 -7.04 -0.77 -1.94
N LEU A 72 -7.27 -1.70 -1.01
CA LEU A 72 -6.44 -2.85 -0.69
C LEU A 72 -7.21 -4.11 -1.10
N HIS A 73 -6.54 -5.07 -1.71
CA HIS A 73 -7.14 -6.29 -2.23
C HIS A 73 -6.45 -7.50 -1.62
N ASP A 74 -7.25 -8.52 -1.26
CA ASP A 74 -6.74 -9.85 -0.98
C ASP A 74 -6.22 -10.45 -2.30
N ALA A 75 -4.90 -10.61 -2.40
CA ALA A 75 -4.22 -11.14 -3.58
C ALA A 75 -3.73 -12.59 -3.36
N GLY A 76 -4.17 -13.23 -2.28
CA GLY A 76 -3.92 -14.64 -1.96
C GLY A 76 -5.19 -15.48 -1.83
N ASP A 77 -6.38 -14.86 -1.95
CA ASP A 77 -7.71 -15.41 -1.69
C ASP A 77 -7.81 -16.13 -0.33
N HIS A 78 -7.29 -15.48 0.71
CA HIS A 78 -7.21 -16.06 2.06
C HIS A 78 -8.44 -15.74 2.93
N GLY A 79 -9.33 -14.84 2.48
CA GLY A 79 -10.62 -14.54 3.11
C GLY A 79 -10.54 -13.95 4.53
N LYS A 80 -9.35 -13.53 4.96
CA LYS A 80 -9.08 -13.13 6.35
C LYS A 80 -9.53 -11.71 6.61
N ARG A 81 -10.05 -11.49 7.82
CA ARG A 81 -10.38 -10.14 8.29
C ARG A 81 -9.12 -9.30 8.48
N ALA A 82 -9.17 -8.03 8.08
CA ALA A 82 -8.04 -7.10 8.16
C ALA A 82 -8.41 -5.76 8.81
N LYS A 83 -7.44 -5.22 9.55
CA LYS A 83 -7.39 -3.83 10.00
C LYS A 83 -6.07 -3.24 9.53
N PHE A 84 -6.11 -2.13 8.80
CA PHE A 84 -4.93 -1.49 8.23
C PHE A 84 -4.95 0.02 8.45
N LYS A 85 -3.77 0.63 8.42
CA LYS A 85 -3.57 2.07 8.46
C LYS A 85 -3.06 2.48 7.08
N LEU A 86 -3.81 3.35 6.40
CA LEU A 86 -3.36 4.00 5.18
C LEU A 86 -2.70 5.33 5.55
N THR A 87 -1.53 5.60 4.98
CA THR A 87 -0.83 6.88 5.12
C THR A 87 -0.46 7.38 3.74
N LEU A 88 -0.89 8.59 3.41
CA LEU A 88 -0.42 9.36 2.27
C LEU A 88 0.63 10.33 2.78
N PHE A 89 1.89 10.05 2.43
CA PHE A 89 3.04 10.81 2.87
C PHE A 89 3.13 12.14 2.14
N ASN A 90 3.51 13.17 2.87
CA ASN A 90 3.87 14.49 2.35
C ASN A 90 5.38 14.71 2.57
N ALA A 91 5.98 15.67 1.86
CA ALA A 91 7.37 16.07 2.12
C ALA A 91 7.53 16.74 3.50
N ASP A 92 6.50 17.46 3.96
CA ASP A 92 6.35 17.89 5.35
C ASP A 92 5.60 16.79 6.13
N GLU A 93 6.32 16.00 6.94
CA GLU A 93 5.73 14.86 7.64
C GLU A 93 4.49 15.22 8.47
N ALA A 94 4.44 16.43 9.04
CA ALA A 94 3.31 16.92 9.84
C ALA A 94 2.01 17.06 9.02
N ARG A 95 2.09 17.13 7.69
CA ARG A 95 0.95 17.16 6.76
C ARG A 95 0.53 15.80 6.24
N SER A 96 1.22 14.71 6.61
CA SER A 96 0.91 13.36 6.13
C SER A 96 -0.50 12.93 6.54
N LYS A 97 -1.33 12.57 5.55
CA LYS A 97 -2.72 12.17 5.82
C LYS A 97 -2.78 10.71 6.26
N VAL A 98 -3.34 10.46 7.44
CA VAL A 98 -3.50 9.12 8.01
C VAL A 98 -4.98 8.74 8.08
N SER A 99 -5.31 7.49 7.79
CA SER A 99 -6.66 6.94 7.99
C SER A 99 -6.59 5.46 8.40
N VAL A 100 -7.48 5.04 9.28
CA VAL A 100 -7.52 3.67 9.82
C VAL A 100 -8.80 2.99 9.33
N VAL A 101 -8.64 1.85 8.68
CA VAL A 101 -9.75 1.02 8.20
C VAL A 101 -9.72 -0.28 8.98
N GLY A 102 -10.87 -0.71 9.52
CA GLY A 102 -10.96 -1.92 10.35
C GLY A 102 -12.22 -2.71 10.11
N GLY A 103 -12.18 -3.99 10.47
CA GLY A 103 -13.36 -4.86 10.50
C GLY A 103 -13.85 -5.39 9.15
N TRP A 104 -13.05 -5.25 8.07
CA TRP A 104 -13.35 -5.91 6.80
C TRP A 104 -13.03 -7.40 6.85
N GLY A 105 -13.82 -8.21 6.14
CA GLY A 105 -13.57 -9.59 5.71
C GLY A 105 -14.59 -9.95 4.63
N LYS A 106 -14.29 -10.93 3.76
CA LYS A 106 -15.21 -11.36 2.68
C LYS A 106 -16.62 -11.71 3.16
N GLU A 107 -16.75 -12.21 4.39
CA GLU A 107 -18.04 -12.52 5.06
C GLU A 107 -19.00 -11.33 5.17
N LYS A 108 -18.51 -10.08 5.19
CA LYS A 108 -19.32 -8.88 5.46
C LYS A 108 -19.51 -7.97 4.24
N PHE A 109 -18.75 -8.17 3.17
CA PHE A 109 -18.80 -7.34 1.97
C PHE A 109 -18.65 -8.22 0.73
N GLN A 110 -19.63 -8.17 -0.18
CA GLN A 110 -19.59 -8.89 -1.46
C GLN A 110 -18.54 -8.38 -2.46
N SER A 111 -17.74 -7.37 -2.09
CA SER A 111 -16.66 -6.83 -2.92
C SER A 111 -15.27 -7.25 -2.41
N ASP A 112 -14.42 -7.72 -3.32
CA ASP A 112 -13.02 -8.09 -3.06
C ASP A 112 -12.09 -6.88 -2.75
N ASN A 113 -12.67 -5.69 -2.58
CA ASN A 113 -11.97 -4.41 -2.49
C ASN A 113 -12.19 -3.79 -1.10
N LEU A 114 -11.20 -3.92 -0.20
CA LEU A 114 -11.11 -3.04 0.96
C LEU A 114 -10.79 -1.62 0.46
N GLY A 115 -11.27 -0.55 1.08
CA GLY A 115 -10.76 0.77 0.73
C GLY A 115 -11.45 1.96 1.37
N ILE A 116 -10.98 3.13 0.98
CA ILE A 116 -11.58 4.42 1.28
C ILE A 116 -11.97 5.06 -0.05
N SER A 117 -13.27 5.10 -0.32
CA SER A 117 -13.82 5.86 -1.45
C SER A 117 -13.63 7.35 -1.20
N GLY A 118 -13.22 8.11 -2.22
CA GLY A 118 -13.03 9.56 -2.13
C GLY A 118 -12.01 10.00 -1.05
N PHE A 119 -10.98 9.19 -0.82
CA PHE A 119 -9.94 9.38 0.20
C PHE A 119 -9.30 10.77 0.19
N ILE A 120 -9.02 11.35 -0.98
CA ILE A 120 -8.46 12.71 -1.11
C ILE A 120 -8.96 13.41 -2.39
N PRO A 121 -9.27 14.72 -2.37
CA PRO A 121 -9.51 15.50 -3.58
C PRO A 121 -8.28 15.51 -4.50
N ALA A 122 -8.50 15.53 -5.81
CA ALA A 122 -7.44 15.56 -6.80
C ALA A 122 -6.66 16.89 -6.80
N GLY A 123 -7.35 18.01 -6.55
CA GLY A 123 -6.72 19.33 -6.41
C GLY A 123 -5.73 19.38 -5.24
N ASP A 124 -6.12 18.82 -4.09
CA ASP A 124 -5.31 18.75 -2.88
C ASP A 124 -3.99 17.98 -3.09
N LEU A 125 -3.96 16.99 -4.00
CA LEU A 125 -2.74 16.23 -4.27
C LEU A 125 -1.59 17.13 -4.72
N ARG A 126 -1.84 18.03 -5.67
CA ARG A 126 -0.84 19.03 -6.10
C ARG A 126 -0.78 20.21 -5.14
N GLY A 127 -1.92 20.77 -4.74
CA GLY A 127 -1.99 21.99 -3.93
C GLY A 127 -1.41 21.86 -2.52
N LEU A 128 -1.43 20.67 -1.92
CA LEU A 128 -0.88 20.42 -0.58
C LEU A 128 0.48 19.69 -0.60
N GLY A 129 1.05 19.40 -1.78
CA GLY A 129 2.39 18.79 -1.90
C GLY A 129 2.47 17.27 -1.73
N PHE A 130 1.36 16.54 -1.93
CA PHE A 130 1.38 15.06 -1.95
C PHE A 130 1.81 14.47 -3.30
N LEU A 131 1.67 15.23 -4.39
CA LEU A 131 2.11 14.88 -5.73
C LEU A 131 3.24 15.83 -6.17
N VAL A 132 4.47 15.31 -6.16
CA VAL A 132 5.69 16.04 -6.52
C VAL A 132 6.25 15.45 -7.81
N ASN A 133 6.39 16.27 -8.85
CA ASN A 133 6.89 15.89 -10.19
C ASN A 133 6.04 14.85 -10.98
N GLY A 134 4.80 14.62 -10.55
CA GLY A 134 3.79 13.81 -11.28
C GLY A 134 3.83 12.31 -11.01
#